data_AF-A0A0C3BTJ0-F1
#
_entry.id   AF-A0A0C3BTJ0-F1
#
_cell.length_a   1.000
_cell.length_b   1.000
_cell.length_c   1.000
_cell.angle_alpha   90.00
_cell.angle_beta   90.00
_cell.angle_gamma   90.00
#
_symmetry.space_group_name_H-M   'P 1'
#
loop_
_entity.id
_entity.type
_entity.pdbx_description
1 polymer ?
#
loop_
_entity_poly.entity_id
_entity_poly.type
_entity_poly.pdbx_seq_one_letter_code
_entity_poly.pdbx_strand_id
1 'polypeptide(L)'
;MIGLKLGLRMYDINLWKYLNLFEAVIASLFYQFTLYVALRLAHRGFTLGELGLVCFGGTSLCLEFLNVTIARIWPITTPYIRTYRLPTPLLIFQISLIVGSFVTGFLLSPFLVLSRNNAQRPVHRLRFPQEKERNRRYYAFGFYIGTVLIVGTLIGMWTRWCLGNRDPWLWVIFRILEGKKKWTRPALLSYWALLGIISVAGWNRQLARSRRFRPRNNTAAAETPTPTSNNSSTETVPSASTAEGGGANGVSPLAPTSAGPLGMAFPTSFPNMPNLPNGTHMSTVATDLLDAADKHVPTLGLNARRKFFHGLAVVMFVPGIAVDPAFTHLSFSVAFAMFVFAEYIRYFAIYPFGASFHLFMNEFLDHRDSGTAIISHFYLLTGCAGSVWLEGPSMLLQFTGILTLGLGDAAASIVGRRLGVHRWSPTTSKTLEGSLAFVLSVLAAVLCLRLFGYVEPFSTIRYLSVVVISAVLEALSDQNDNLTLPLYMWSMLVIVV
;
A
#
# COMPACT_ATOMS: atom_id res chain seq x y z
N MET A 1 2.28 28.36 19.00
CA MET A 1 1.89 27.37 20.03
C MET A 1 2.23 27.85 21.45
N ILE A 2 3.48 28.20 21.75
CA ILE A 2 3.91 28.60 23.11
C ILE A 2 3.16 29.85 23.63
N GLY A 3 3.11 30.92 22.84
CA GLY A 3 2.37 32.13 23.21
C GLY A 3 0.88 31.85 23.46
N LEU A 4 0.25 31.02 22.63
CA LEU A 4 -1.14 30.61 22.81
C LEU A 4 -1.34 29.82 24.11
N LYS A 5 -0.44 28.88 24.43
CA LYS A 5 -0.50 28.13 25.69
C LYS A 5 -0.38 29.03 26.91
N LEU A 6 0.55 29.99 26.90
CA LEU A 6 0.71 30.96 27.98
C LEU A 6 -0.54 31.83 28.11
N GLY A 7 -1.10 32.30 27.00
CA GLY A 7 -2.35 33.04 26.97
C GLY A 7 -3.53 32.23 27.54
N LEU A 8 -3.74 30.99 27.10
CA LEU A 8 -4.80 30.12 27.59
C LEU A 8 -4.72 29.92 29.12
N ARG A 9 -3.49 29.80 29.65
CA ARG A 9 -3.26 29.72 31.09
C ARG A 9 -3.57 31.03 31.81
N MET A 10 -3.29 32.18 31.19
CA MET A 10 -3.62 33.50 31.76
C MET A 10 -5.12 33.75 31.83
N TYR A 11 -5.89 33.18 30.91
CA TYR A 11 -7.36 33.30 30.84
C TYR A 11 -8.10 32.11 31.49
N ASP A 12 -7.41 31.25 32.25
CA ASP A 12 -7.98 30.03 32.90
C ASP A 12 -8.79 29.12 31.96
N ILE A 13 -8.43 29.10 30.68
CA ILE A 13 -9.04 28.20 29.70
C ILE A 13 -8.37 26.82 29.86
N ASN A 14 -9.15 25.80 30.20
CA ASN A 14 -8.69 24.43 30.49
C ASN A 14 -8.14 23.63 29.28
N LEU A 15 -7.70 24.32 28.21
CA LEU A 15 -7.10 23.71 27.04
C LEU A 15 -5.58 23.54 27.24
N TRP A 16 -5.03 22.39 26.87
CA TRP A 16 -3.57 22.07 26.96
C TRP A 16 -2.97 22.16 28.37
N LYS A 17 -3.79 22.04 29.42
CA LYS A 17 -3.36 22.05 30.83
C LYS A 17 -2.23 21.06 31.13
N TYR A 18 -2.27 19.89 30.49
CA TYR A 18 -1.32 18.80 30.72
C TYR A 18 -0.08 18.83 29.81
N LEU A 19 -0.08 19.68 28.78
CA LEU A 19 1.06 19.82 27.88
C LEU A 19 2.15 20.65 28.60
N ASN A 20 3.38 20.17 28.71
CA ASN A 20 4.48 20.95 29.30
C ASN A 20 5.10 21.92 28.28
N LEU A 21 5.90 22.91 28.72
CA LEU A 21 6.55 23.87 27.80
C LEU A 21 7.57 23.16 26.90
N PHE A 22 8.34 22.24 27.47
CA PHE A 22 9.26 21.38 26.74
C PHE A 22 8.54 20.58 25.64
N GLU A 23 7.45 19.89 25.99
CA GLU A 23 6.62 19.15 25.03
C GLU A 23 6.07 20.06 23.93
N ALA A 24 5.63 21.28 24.27
CA ALA A 24 5.14 22.26 23.28
C ALA A 24 6.23 22.72 22.30
N VAL A 25 7.48 22.89 22.77
CA VAL A 25 8.63 23.22 21.92
C VAL A 25 8.94 22.06 20.97
N ILE A 26 9.07 20.84 21.52
CA ILE A 26 9.38 19.65 20.71
C ILE A 26 8.27 19.36 19.70
N ALA A 27 7.00 19.44 20.11
CA ALA A 27 5.85 19.26 19.22
C ALA A 27 5.87 20.27 18.07
N SER A 28 6.17 21.54 18.36
CA SER A 28 6.22 22.59 17.33
C SER A 28 7.35 22.34 16.33
N LEU A 29 8.55 22.00 16.80
CA LEU A 29 9.71 21.71 15.94
C LEU A 29 9.50 20.44 15.11
N PHE A 30 8.97 19.38 15.73
CA PHE A 30 8.72 18.12 15.04
C PHE A 30 7.59 18.24 14.01
N TYR A 31 6.54 19.00 14.31
CA TYR A 31 5.50 19.31 13.34
C TYR A 31 6.07 20.05 12.12
N GLN A 32 6.92 21.05 12.33
CA GLN A 32 7.59 21.76 11.21
C GLN A 32 8.52 20.84 10.41
N PHE A 33 9.27 19.98 11.09
CA PHE A 33 10.13 18.99 10.45
C PHE A 33 9.32 18.01 9.58
N THR A 34 8.26 17.41 10.14
CA THR A 34 7.41 16.47 9.40
C THR A 34 6.71 17.15 8.23
N LEU A 35 6.25 18.39 8.40
CA LEU A 35 5.67 19.21 7.33
C LEU A 35 6.66 19.40 6.17
N TYR A 36 7.90 19.78 6.48
CA TYR A 36 8.96 19.95 5.49
C TYR A 36 9.27 18.64 4.74
N VAL A 37 9.43 17.53 5.48
CA VAL A 37 9.73 16.22 4.91
C VAL A 37 8.58 15.74 4.01
N ALA A 38 7.34 15.85 4.47
CA ALA A 38 6.16 15.45 3.71
C ALA A 38 6.02 16.26 2.41
N LEU A 39 6.22 17.58 2.45
CA LEU A 39 6.19 18.41 1.24
C LEU A 39 7.30 18.06 0.24
N ARG A 40 8.48 17.64 0.71
CA ARG A 40 9.61 17.25 -0.15
C ARG A 40 9.42 15.87 -0.77
N LEU A 41 8.91 14.89 -0.02
CA LEU A 41 8.73 13.51 -0.49
C LEU A 41 7.45 13.34 -1.33
N ALA A 42 6.39 14.07 -0.99
CA ALA A 42 5.10 13.95 -1.65
C ALA A 42 4.72 15.26 -2.35
N HIS A 43 5.64 15.80 -3.15
CA HIS A 43 5.37 17.01 -3.90
C HIS A 43 4.13 16.81 -4.80
N ARG A 44 3.09 17.64 -4.60
CA ARG A 44 1.75 17.54 -5.23
C ARG A 44 0.92 16.30 -4.83
N GLY A 45 1.33 15.53 -3.83
CA GLY A 45 0.63 14.34 -3.36
C GLY A 45 -0.35 14.57 -2.21
N PHE A 46 -0.33 15.75 -1.57
CA PHE A 46 -1.18 16.07 -0.43
C PHE A 46 -2.04 17.31 -0.69
N THR A 47 -3.29 17.27 -0.22
CA THR A 47 -4.05 18.51 0.07
C THR A 47 -3.55 19.13 1.38
N LEU A 48 -3.83 20.41 1.61
CA LEU A 48 -3.43 21.09 2.86
C LEU A 48 -3.99 20.37 4.11
N GLY A 49 -5.23 19.88 4.02
CA GLY A 49 -5.88 19.15 5.10
C GLY A 49 -5.24 17.79 5.36
N GLU A 50 -5.00 17.00 4.32
CA GLU A 50 -4.32 15.70 4.44
C GLU A 50 -2.92 15.82 5.03
N LEU A 51 -2.15 16.80 4.55
CA LEU A 51 -0.83 17.11 5.08
C LEU A 51 -0.90 17.43 6.58
N GLY A 52 -1.87 18.25 6.99
CA GLY A 52 -2.14 18.53 8.39
C GLY A 52 -2.41 17.27 9.20
N LEU A 53 -3.32 16.40 8.74
CA LEU A 53 -3.66 15.14 9.42
C LEU A 53 -2.44 14.23 9.61
N VAL A 54 -1.62 14.06 8.56
CA VAL A 54 -0.41 13.23 8.63
C VAL A 54 0.62 13.83 9.59
N CYS A 55 0.85 15.15 9.53
CA CYS A 55 1.79 15.83 10.44
C CYS A 55 1.33 15.80 11.90
N PHE A 56 0.03 15.96 12.16
CA PHE A 56 -0.53 15.82 13.51
C PHE A 56 -0.40 14.39 14.03
N GLY A 57 -0.72 13.38 13.22
CA GLY A 57 -0.54 11.97 13.59
C GLY A 57 0.93 11.64 13.90
N GLY A 58 1.86 12.08 13.05
CA GLY A 58 3.30 11.92 13.29
C GLY A 58 3.78 12.62 14.57
N THR A 59 3.31 13.85 14.81
CA THR A 59 3.66 14.61 16.03
C THR A 59 3.09 13.95 17.29
N SER A 60 1.87 13.41 17.22
CA SER A 60 1.26 12.63 18.30
C SER A 60 2.11 11.41 18.66
N LEU A 61 2.51 10.61 17.68
CA LEU A 61 3.38 9.45 17.89
C LEU A 61 4.75 9.83 18.45
N CYS A 62 5.33 10.94 18.00
CA CYS A 62 6.60 11.45 18.52
C CYS A 62 6.49 11.83 20.00
N LEU A 63 5.42 12.51 20.39
CA LEU A 63 5.18 12.87 21.79
C LEU A 63 4.94 11.64 22.67
N GLU A 64 4.20 10.63 22.20
CA GLU A 64 4.04 9.38 22.94
C GLU A 64 5.38 8.66 23.12
N PHE A 65 6.18 8.56 22.06
CA PHE A 65 7.54 7.99 22.13
C PHE A 65 8.43 8.74 23.14
N LEU A 66 8.41 10.08 23.10
CA LEU A 66 9.18 10.93 24.00
C LEU A 66 8.73 10.74 25.45
N ASN A 67 7.43 10.78 25.72
CA ASN A 67 6.89 10.70 27.07
C ASN A 67 7.10 9.32 27.70
N VAL A 68 6.97 8.24 26.92
CA VAL A 68 7.31 6.88 27.38
C VAL A 68 8.81 6.78 27.70
N THR A 69 9.66 7.37 26.86
CA THR A 69 11.12 7.37 27.08
C THR A 69 11.48 8.17 28.33
N ILE A 70 10.96 9.39 28.50
CA ILE A 70 11.22 10.25 29.67
C ILE A 70 10.75 9.55 30.96
N ALA A 71 9.58 8.92 30.94
CA ALA A 71 9.07 8.22 32.11
C ALA A 71 9.97 7.07 32.57
N ARG A 72 10.75 6.48 31.65
CA ARG A 72 11.74 5.44 31.98
C ARG A 72 13.09 6.00 32.42
N ILE A 73 13.50 7.18 31.95
CA ILE A 73 14.72 7.84 32.42
C ILE A 73 14.52 8.42 33.83
N TRP A 74 13.37 9.04 34.09
CA TRP A 74 13.12 9.81 35.32
C TRP A 74 11.86 9.36 36.06
N PRO A 75 11.85 8.13 36.62
CA PRO A 75 10.65 7.54 37.24
C PRO A 75 10.18 8.30 38.49
N ILE A 76 11.08 8.98 39.20
CA ILE A 76 10.76 9.70 40.45
C ILE A 76 10.02 11.03 40.18
N THR A 77 10.35 11.72 39.08
CA THR A 77 9.75 13.02 38.74
C THR A 77 8.49 12.88 37.88
N THR A 78 8.21 11.68 37.35
CA THR A 78 7.06 11.40 36.50
C THR A 78 6.18 10.30 37.11
N PRO A 79 5.25 10.64 38.02
CA PRO A 79 4.40 9.65 38.69
C PRO A 79 3.41 8.95 37.75
N TYR A 80 3.18 9.49 36.55
CA TYR A 80 2.32 8.92 35.51
C TYR A 80 2.93 9.11 34.11
N ILE A 81 2.73 8.12 33.24
CA ILE A 81 3.12 8.19 31.83
C ILE A 81 2.09 9.04 31.07
N ARG A 82 2.56 10.11 30.42
CA ARG A 82 1.71 11.05 29.68
C ARG A 82 1.52 10.60 28.23
N THR A 83 0.60 9.67 28.01
CA THR A 83 0.20 9.22 26.67
C THR A 83 -1.26 9.58 26.40
N TYR A 84 -1.65 9.67 25.13
CA TYR A 84 -3.06 9.95 24.77
C TYR A 84 -3.96 8.74 25.06
N ARG A 85 -3.35 7.55 25.09
CA ARG A 85 -3.98 6.25 25.37
C ARG A 85 -3.34 5.61 26.60
N LEU A 86 -3.88 4.49 27.06
CA LEU A 86 -3.31 3.76 28.20
C LEU A 86 -1.89 3.27 27.85
N PRO A 87 -0.90 3.39 28.76
CA PRO A 87 0.48 2.96 28.52
C PRO A 87 0.61 1.44 28.63
N THR A 88 -0.04 0.73 27.70
CA THR A 88 -0.03 -0.73 27.64
C THR A 88 1.22 -1.25 26.92
N PRO A 89 1.59 -2.53 27.10
CA PRO A 89 2.61 -3.16 26.26
C PRO A 89 2.32 -3.06 24.76
N LEU A 90 1.03 -3.08 24.39
CA LEU A 90 0.59 -2.98 23.00
C LEU A 90 0.98 -1.63 22.37
N LEU A 91 0.80 -0.54 23.12
CA LEU A 91 1.25 0.79 22.72
C LEU A 91 2.77 0.83 22.53
N ILE A 92 3.54 0.24 23.44
CA ILE A 92 5.01 0.19 23.35
C ILE A 92 5.46 -0.54 22.07
N PHE A 93 4.82 -1.67 21.74
CA PHE A 93 5.10 -2.40 20.51
C PHE A 93 4.69 -1.63 19.25
N GLN A 94 3.57 -0.90 19.29
CA GLN A 94 3.16 -0.06 18.16
C GLN A 94 4.18 1.07 17.94
N ILE A 95 4.58 1.77 19.00
CA ILE A 95 5.58 2.83 18.92
C ILE A 95 6.91 2.26 18.41
N SER A 96 7.37 1.11 18.93
CA SER A 96 8.62 0.50 18.49
C SER A 96 8.59 0.08 17.02
N LEU A 97 7.47 -0.44 16.51
CA LEU A 97 7.33 -0.83 15.10
C LEU A 97 7.23 0.39 14.18
N ILE A 98 6.35 1.35 14.49
CA ILE A 98 6.11 2.50 13.62
C ILE A 98 7.29 3.48 13.69
N VAL A 99 7.61 4.00 14.88
CA VAL A 99 8.72 4.96 15.05
C VAL A 99 10.05 4.30 14.72
N GLY A 100 10.24 3.04 15.12
CA GLY A 100 11.44 2.28 14.79
C GLY A 100 11.66 2.13 13.29
N SER A 101 10.63 1.86 12.48
CA SER A 101 10.78 1.78 11.02
C SER A 101 11.30 3.07 10.38
N PHE A 102 10.87 4.24 10.90
CA PHE A 102 11.37 5.54 10.46
C PHE A 102 12.80 5.82 10.95
N VAL A 103 13.10 5.51 12.22
CA VAL A 103 14.45 5.65 12.79
C VAL A 103 15.45 4.77 12.04
N THR A 104 15.11 3.52 11.71
CA THR A 104 15.96 2.63 10.92
C THR A 104 16.24 3.20 9.53
N GLY A 105 15.21 3.71 8.84
CA GLY A 105 15.38 4.37 7.54
C GLY A 105 16.28 5.60 7.61
N PHE A 106 16.13 6.42 8.66
CA PHE A 106 16.96 7.60 8.89
C PHE A 106 18.43 7.23 9.12
N LEU A 107 18.71 6.28 10.03
CA LEU A 107 20.07 5.84 10.35
C LEU A 107 20.77 5.16 9.15
N LEU A 108 20.01 4.45 8.31
CA LEU A 108 20.53 3.79 7.10
C LEU A 108 20.45 4.67 5.85
N SER A 109 20.09 5.95 6.00
CA SER A 109 19.98 6.88 4.88
C SER A 109 21.25 6.99 4.00
N PRO A 110 22.50 6.86 4.52
CA PRO A 110 23.67 6.85 3.64
C PRO A 110 23.65 5.70 2.62
N PHE A 111 23.30 4.48 3.06
CA PHE A 111 23.20 3.32 2.16
C PHE A 111 22.05 3.47 1.16
N LEU A 112 20.93 4.01 1.61
CA LEU A 112 19.76 4.28 0.77
C LEU A 112 20.08 5.29 -0.35
N VAL A 113 20.70 6.41 0.00
CA VAL A 113 21.11 7.45 -0.96
C VAL A 113 22.15 6.93 -1.93
N LEU A 114 23.16 6.19 -1.44
CA LEU A 114 24.18 5.55 -2.30
C LEU A 114 23.55 4.55 -3.28
N SER A 115 22.60 3.73 -2.81
CA SER A 115 21.84 2.80 -3.66
C SER A 115 21.11 3.55 -4.78
N ARG A 116 20.39 4.63 -4.45
CA ARG A 116 19.65 5.43 -5.44
C ARG A 116 20.56 6.11 -6.45
N ASN A 117 21.65 6.74 -5.97
CA ASN A 117 22.61 7.41 -6.83
C ASN A 117 23.25 6.44 -7.83
N ASN A 118 23.57 5.22 -7.37
CA ASN A 118 24.10 4.18 -8.26
C ASN A 118 23.03 3.66 -9.24
N ALA A 119 21.77 3.52 -8.81
CA ALA A 119 20.68 3.10 -9.66
C ALA A 119 20.42 4.08 -10.82
N GLN A 120 20.51 5.39 -10.56
CA GLN A 120 20.26 6.45 -11.55
C GLN A 120 21.36 6.59 -12.61
N ARG A 121 22.58 6.09 -12.37
CA ARG A 121 23.68 6.17 -13.34
C ARG A 121 23.42 5.24 -14.53
N PRO A 122 23.29 5.73 -15.77
CA PRO A 122 23.05 4.86 -16.93
C PRO A 122 24.26 3.96 -17.17
N VAL A 123 24.01 2.67 -17.46
CA VAL A 123 25.05 1.64 -17.59
C VAL A 123 26.05 1.96 -18.70
N HIS A 124 25.57 2.56 -19.80
CA HIS A 124 26.40 2.95 -20.94
C HIS A 124 27.47 4.01 -20.60
N ARG A 125 27.27 4.82 -19.55
CA ARG A 125 28.26 5.83 -19.12
C ARG A 125 29.34 5.27 -18.19
N LEU A 126 29.31 3.97 -17.87
CA LEU A 126 30.24 3.35 -16.94
C LEU A 126 31.32 2.58 -17.68
N ARG A 127 32.58 2.85 -17.34
CA ARG A 127 33.76 2.14 -17.85
C ARG A 127 33.75 0.66 -17.47
N PHE A 128 33.19 0.33 -16.30
CA PHE A 128 33.09 -1.05 -15.79
C PHE A 128 31.67 -1.37 -15.30
N PRO A 129 30.82 -1.98 -16.16
CA PRO A 129 29.43 -2.30 -15.80
C PRO A 129 29.29 -3.30 -14.64
N GLN A 130 30.21 -4.24 -14.51
CA GLN A 130 30.18 -5.28 -13.46
C GLN A 130 30.33 -4.69 -12.05
N GLU A 131 31.11 -3.62 -11.90
CA GLU A 131 31.27 -2.93 -10.61
C GLU A 131 29.96 -2.31 -10.13
N LYS A 132 29.10 -1.88 -11.05
CA LYS A 132 27.77 -1.35 -10.72
C LYS A 132 26.93 -2.40 -9.99
N GLU A 133 26.85 -3.61 -10.54
CA GLU A 133 26.06 -4.69 -9.94
C GLU A 133 26.60 -5.12 -8.58
N ARG A 134 27.93 -5.26 -8.48
CA ARG A 134 28.62 -5.55 -7.23
C ARG A 134 28.30 -4.50 -6.16
N ASN A 135 28.41 -3.22 -6.50
CA ASN A 135 28.11 -2.12 -5.57
C ASN A 135 26.63 -2.09 -5.16
N ARG A 136 25.69 -2.38 -6.07
CA ARG A 136 24.26 -2.52 -5.73
C ARG A 136 24.04 -3.62 -4.69
N ARG A 137 24.72 -4.76 -4.82
CA ARG A 137 24.64 -5.87 -3.86
C ARG A 137 25.22 -5.48 -2.51
N TYR A 138 26.35 -4.78 -2.47
CA TYR A 138 26.95 -4.31 -1.21
C TYR A 138 26.09 -3.28 -0.48
N TYR A 139 25.52 -2.28 -1.18
CA TYR A 139 24.63 -1.31 -0.54
C TYR A 139 23.35 -1.98 -0.04
N ALA A 140 22.79 -2.92 -0.80
CA ALA A 140 21.63 -3.70 -0.36
C ALA A 140 21.97 -4.57 0.87
N PHE A 141 23.12 -5.24 0.86
CA PHE A 141 23.59 -6.04 1.97
C PHE A 141 23.78 -5.20 3.24
N GLY A 142 24.43 -4.04 3.12
CA GLY A 142 24.58 -3.07 4.22
C GLY A 142 23.24 -2.59 4.75
N PHE A 143 22.27 -2.30 3.88
CA PHE A 143 20.92 -1.92 4.29
C PHE A 143 20.19 -3.06 5.03
N TYR A 144 20.18 -4.28 4.50
CA TYR A 144 19.45 -5.39 5.13
C TYR A 144 20.08 -5.81 6.47
N ILE A 145 21.40 -5.95 6.53
CA ILE A 145 22.10 -6.27 7.78
C ILE A 145 21.96 -5.12 8.78
N GLY A 146 22.15 -3.88 8.33
CA GLY A 146 21.94 -2.71 9.17
C GLY A 146 20.52 -2.66 9.73
N THR A 147 19.52 -3.03 8.94
CA THR A 147 18.12 -3.11 9.39
C THR A 147 17.96 -4.16 10.48
N VAL A 148 18.45 -5.38 10.26
CA VAL A 148 18.39 -6.47 11.25
C VAL A 148 19.10 -6.07 12.54
N LEU A 149 20.28 -5.45 12.44
CA LEU A 149 21.04 -5.00 13.61
C LEU A 149 20.31 -3.91 14.37
N ILE A 150 19.82 -2.85 13.71
CA ILE A 150 19.13 -1.74 14.37
C ILE A 150 17.82 -2.21 15.01
N VAL A 151 17.06 -3.05 14.32
CA VAL A 151 15.80 -3.60 14.85
C VAL A 151 16.06 -4.54 16.01
N GLY A 152 17.04 -5.45 15.87
CA GLY A 152 17.44 -6.40 16.90
C GLY A 152 17.99 -5.76 18.17
N THR A 153 18.84 -4.74 17.99
CA THR A 153 19.58 -4.09 19.07
C THR A 153 18.93 -2.80 19.52
N LEU A 154 19.06 -1.70 18.79
CA LEU A 154 18.59 -0.38 19.21
C LEU A 154 17.09 -0.38 19.55
N ILE A 155 16.24 -0.84 18.64
CA ILE A 155 14.78 -0.83 18.83
C ILE A 155 14.36 -1.93 19.81
N GLY A 156 14.94 -3.14 19.68
CA GLY A 156 14.66 -4.26 20.57
C GLY A 156 15.03 -3.98 22.04
N MET A 157 16.21 -3.40 22.29
CA MET A 157 16.66 -3.02 23.64
C MET A 157 15.81 -1.87 24.20
N TRP A 158 15.47 -0.86 23.39
CA TRP A 158 14.56 0.20 23.84
C TRP A 158 13.20 -0.36 24.24
N THR A 159 12.66 -1.31 23.45
CA THR A 159 11.40 -2.00 23.75
C THR A 159 11.51 -2.80 25.04
N ARG A 160 12.59 -3.57 25.23
CA ARG A 160 12.86 -4.34 26.45
C ARG A 160 12.91 -3.45 27.69
N TRP A 161 13.59 -2.31 27.58
CA TRP A 161 13.70 -1.34 28.65
C TRP A 161 12.34 -0.71 28.99
N CYS A 162 11.56 -0.34 27.98
CA CYS A 162 10.21 0.19 28.16
C CYS A 162 9.23 -0.83 28.77
N LEU A 163 9.46 -2.14 28.57
CA LEU A 163 8.68 -3.22 29.15
C LEU A 163 9.15 -3.65 30.55
N GLY A 164 10.13 -2.96 31.15
CA GLY A 164 10.66 -3.32 32.47
C GLY A 164 11.50 -4.59 32.46
N ASN A 165 12.45 -4.67 31.53
CA ASN A 165 13.39 -5.78 31.32
C ASN A 165 12.80 -7.10 30.81
N ARG A 166 11.50 -7.14 30.49
CA ARG A 166 10.87 -8.28 29.84
C ARG A 166 11.35 -8.40 28.39
N ASP A 167 11.74 -9.61 27.98
CA ASP A 167 12.25 -9.83 26.63
C ASP A 167 11.15 -9.69 25.57
N PRO A 168 11.25 -8.71 24.65
CA PRO A 168 10.21 -8.45 23.65
C PRO A 168 10.13 -9.58 22.62
N TRP A 169 11.24 -10.23 22.31
CA TRP A 169 11.31 -11.34 21.35
C TRP A 169 10.58 -12.57 21.86
N LEU A 170 10.88 -12.97 23.10
CA LEU A 170 10.19 -14.07 23.77
C LEU A 170 8.71 -13.74 23.95
N TRP A 171 8.40 -12.50 24.31
CA TRP A 171 7.01 -12.06 24.40
C TRP A 171 6.29 -12.27 23.07
N VAL A 172 6.84 -11.84 21.93
CA VAL A 172 6.19 -12.05 20.62
C VAL A 172 5.99 -13.54 20.33
N ILE A 173 7.01 -14.38 20.54
CA ILE A 173 6.93 -15.82 20.27
C ILE A 173 5.84 -16.50 21.10
N PHE A 174 5.84 -16.28 22.43
CA PHE A 174 4.84 -16.88 23.31
C PHE A 174 3.46 -16.28 23.09
N ARG A 175 3.38 -14.97 22.84
CA ARG A 175 2.11 -14.27 22.66
C ARG A 175 1.44 -14.64 21.34
N ILE A 176 2.17 -15.07 20.31
CA ILE A 176 1.56 -15.65 19.11
C ILE A 176 0.71 -16.90 19.45
N LEU A 177 1.05 -17.64 20.51
CA LEU A 177 0.30 -18.84 20.93
C LEU A 177 -0.72 -18.59 22.05
N GLU A 178 -0.64 -17.46 22.75
CA GLU A 178 -1.56 -17.10 23.85
C GLU A 178 -2.83 -16.37 23.38
N GLY A 179 -3.61 -17.00 22.48
CA GLY A 179 -4.95 -16.54 22.12
C GLY A 179 -6.03 -17.05 23.10
N LYS A 180 -7.31 -16.70 22.86
CA LYS A 180 -8.46 -17.28 23.59
C LYS A 180 -8.39 -18.81 23.63
N LYS A 181 -7.94 -19.41 22.53
CA LYS A 181 -7.45 -20.79 22.48
C LYS A 181 -6.04 -20.74 21.88
N LYS A 182 -5.21 -21.74 22.19
CA LYS A 182 -3.82 -21.82 21.67
C LYS A 182 -3.72 -21.76 20.14
N TRP A 183 -4.78 -22.13 19.44
CA TRP A 183 -4.84 -22.18 17.97
C TRP A 183 -5.46 -20.94 17.30
N THR A 184 -6.10 -20.02 18.03
CA THR A 184 -6.85 -18.92 17.39
C THR A 184 -5.94 -17.97 16.61
N ARG A 185 -4.81 -17.57 17.21
CA ARG A 185 -3.83 -16.67 16.58
C ARG A 185 -3.06 -17.35 15.43
N PRO A 186 -2.56 -18.59 15.58
CA PRO A 186 -1.99 -19.33 14.45
C PRO A 186 -2.98 -19.52 13.28
N ALA A 187 -4.25 -19.85 13.58
CA ALA A 187 -5.29 -19.97 12.55
C ALA A 187 -5.59 -18.63 11.87
N LEU A 188 -5.55 -17.52 12.60
CA LEU A 188 -5.72 -16.18 12.03
C LEU A 188 -4.54 -15.80 11.14
N LEU A 189 -3.30 -16.12 11.54
CA LEU A 189 -2.11 -15.94 10.71
C LEU A 189 -2.17 -16.79 9.44
N SER A 190 -2.59 -18.05 9.53
CA SER A 190 -2.74 -18.92 8.35
C SER A 190 -3.85 -18.43 7.42
N TYR A 191 -4.96 -17.95 7.98
CA TYR A 191 -6.05 -17.31 7.24
C TYR A 191 -5.56 -16.09 6.45
N TRP A 192 -4.84 -15.17 7.11
CA TRP A 192 -4.29 -13.99 6.44
C TRP A 192 -3.21 -14.34 5.41
N ALA A 193 -2.34 -15.30 5.71
CA ALA A 193 -1.33 -15.77 4.77
C ALA A 193 -1.97 -16.37 3.52
N LEU A 194 -3.00 -17.20 3.69
CA LEU A 194 -3.75 -17.79 2.58
C LEU A 194 -4.44 -16.73 1.74
N LEU A 195 -5.13 -15.77 2.36
CA LEU A 195 -5.75 -14.65 1.65
C LEU A 195 -4.72 -13.82 0.88
N GLY A 196 -3.56 -13.53 1.48
CA GLY A 196 -2.47 -12.83 0.82
C GLY A 196 -1.94 -13.58 -0.39
N ILE A 197 -1.70 -14.89 -0.26
CA ILE A 197 -1.22 -15.75 -1.36
C ILE A 197 -2.27 -15.81 -2.49
N ILE A 198 -3.54 -16.05 -2.16
CA ILE A 198 -4.62 -16.12 -3.15
C ILE A 198 -4.79 -14.78 -3.86
N SER A 199 -4.73 -13.67 -3.12
CA SER A 199 -4.84 -12.32 -3.68
C SER A 199 -3.70 -12.02 -4.64
N VAL A 200 -2.45 -12.27 -4.23
CA VAL A 200 -1.26 -12.03 -5.07
C VAL A 200 -1.24 -12.97 -6.28
N ALA A 201 -1.59 -14.26 -6.11
CA ALA A 201 -1.67 -15.22 -7.21
C ALA A 201 -2.79 -14.87 -8.20
N GLY A 202 -3.97 -14.51 -7.70
CA GLY A 202 -5.11 -14.05 -8.49
C GLY A 202 -4.76 -12.80 -9.29
N TRP A 203 -4.11 -11.84 -8.64
CA TRP A 203 -3.62 -10.62 -9.29
C TRP A 203 -2.58 -10.92 -10.37
N ASN A 204 -1.53 -11.67 -10.04
CA ASN A 204 -0.48 -12.03 -10.99
C ASN A 204 -1.03 -12.80 -12.20
N ARG A 205 -2.03 -13.67 -11.99
CA ARG A 205 -2.72 -14.36 -13.09
C ARG A 205 -3.48 -13.37 -13.98
N GLN A 206 -4.17 -12.39 -13.38
CA GLN A 206 -4.85 -11.34 -14.12
C GLN A 206 -3.88 -10.46 -14.92
N LEU A 207 -2.72 -10.15 -14.34
CA LEU A 207 -1.65 -9.40 -15.02
C LEU A 207 -1.01 -10.18 -16.17
N ALA A 208 -0.77 -11.47 -15.98
CA ALA A 208 -0.24 -12.33 -17.03
C ALA A 208 -1.22 -12.40 -18.21
N ARG A 209 -2.54 -12.40 -17.93
CA ARG A 209 -3.59 -12.35 -18.95
C ARG A 209 -3.63 -11.00 -19.66
N SER A 210 -3.53 -9.87 -18.94
CA SER A 210 -3.55 -8.54 -19.56
C SER A 210 -2.30 -8.24 -20.40
N ARG A 211 -1.11 -8.70 -19.98
CA ARG A 211 0.14 -8.51 -20.72
C ARG A 211 0.22 -9.31 -22.03
N ARG A 212 -0.40 -10.49 -22.09
CA ARG A 212 -0.50 -11.28 -23.34
C ARG A 212 -1.34 -10.58 -24.42
N PHE A 213 -2.19 -9.63 -24.02
CA PHE A 213 -3.10 -8.92 -24.90
C PHE A 213 -2.60 -7.54 -25.35
N ARG A 214 -1.32 -7.18 -25.11
CA ARG A 214 -0.76 -5.98 -25.74
C ARG A 214 -0.47 -6.32 -27.19
N PRO A 215 -1.26 -5.84 -28.18
CA PRO A 215 -0.90 -6.03 -29.57
C PRO A 215 0.49 -5.43 -29.75
N ARG A 216 1.41 -6.26 -30.23
CA ARG A 216 2.69 -5.80 -30.75
C ARG A 216 2.31 -4.80 -31.84
N ASN A 217 2.51 -3.51 -31.59
CA ASN A 217 2.43 -2.50 -32.63
C ASN A 217 3.34 -2.99 -33.76
N ASN A 218 2.75 -3.40 -34.86
CA ASN A 218 3.46 -3.51 -36.12
C ASN A 218 3.74 -2.08 -36.61
N THR A 219 4.65 -1.37 -35.94
CA THR A 219 5.48 -0.37 -36.61
C THR A 219 6.64 -1.12 -37.26
N ALA A 220 6.28 -1.90 -38.25
CA ALA A 220 7.13 -2.43 -39.31
C ALA A 220 6.28 -2.41 -40.59
N ALA A 221 5.65 -1.26 -40.86
CA ALA A 221 5.13 -0.93 -42.17
C ALA A 221 6.17 -0.03 -42.82
N ALA A 222 6.84 -0.60 -43.83
CA ALA A 222 7.79 -0.02 -44.76
C ALA A 222 7.82 1.52 -44.83
N GLU A 223 8.92 2.12 -44.38
CA GLU A 223 9.40 3.37 -44.97
C GLU A 223 10.05 3.01 -46.31
N THR A 224 9.24 2.96 -47.37
CA THR A 224 9.73 3.13 -48.74
C THR A 224 10.00 4.62 -48.96
N PRO A 225 11.24 5.06 -49.22
CA PRO A 225 11.48 6.43 -49.62
C PRO A 225 11.07 6.60 -51.08
N THR A 226 9.99 7.33 -51.32
CA THR A 226 9.64 7.89 -52.63
C THR A 226 10.62 9.03 -52.97
N PRO A 227 11.36 8.99 -54.09
CA PRO A 227 12.15 10.14 -54.49
C PRO A 227 11.25 11.15 -55.20
N THR A 228 11.19 12.36 -54.63
CA THR A 228 10.62 13.54 -55.26
C THR A 228 11.44 13.96 -56.47
N SER A 229 10.76 14.17 -57.60
CA SER A 229 11.24 14.84 -58.79
C SER A 229 11.68 16.28 -58.49
N ASN A 230 12.88 16.67 -58.92
CA ASN A 230 13.15 17.97 -59.53
C ASN A 230 14.49 17.99 -60.26
N ASN A 231 14.47 18.65 -61.42
CA ASN A 231 15.48 18.74 -62.48
C ASN A 231 16.83 19.34 -62.05
N SER A 232 17.93 18.83 -62.62
CA SER A 232 18.81 19.60 -63.53
C SER A 232 20.06 18.82 -63.99
N SER A 233 20.18 18.70 -65.32
CA SER A 233 21.40 18.89 -66.14
C SER A 233 22.61 17.94 -66.05
N THR A 234 22.82 17.21 -67.16
CA THR A 234 24.08 16.93 -67.90
C THR A 234 25.24 16.21 -67.20
N GLU A 235 25.58 14.99 -67.63
CA GLU A 235 26.65 14.71 -68.61
C GLU A 235 26.82 13.20 -68.90
N THR A 236 27.25 12.93 -70.13
CA THR A 236 27.55 11.66 -70.84
C THR A 236 28.77 10.91 -70.27
N VAL A 237 28.89 9.56 -70.29
CA VAL A 237 29.40 8.67 -71.38
C VAL A 237 29.46 7.22 -70.80
N PRO A 238 29.33 6.12 -71.59
CA PRO A 238 29.11 4.75 -71.12
C PRO A 238 30.38 3.88 -71.13
N SER A 239 30.36 2.74 -70.43
CA SER A 239 31.23 1.58 -70.73
C SER A 239 30.66 0.27 -70.17
N ALA A 240 30.58 -0.72 -71.06
CA ALA A 240 30.11 -2.08 -70.83
C ALA A 240 31.25 -3.02 -70.37
N SER A 241 30.91 -4.16 -69.74
CA SER A 241 31.38 -5.51 -70.12
C SER A 241 30.97 -6.58 -69.08
N THR A 242 30.29 -7.63 -69.57
CA THR A 242 30.44 -9.09 -69.32
C THR A 242 30.89 -9.63 -67.95
N ALA A 243 30.59 -10.86 -67.52
CA ALA A 243 29.68 -11.98 -67.79
C ALA A 243 30.14 -13.11 -66.82
N GLU A 244 29.36 -14.19 -66.71
CA GLU A 244 29.66 -15.48 -66.04
C GLU A 244 29.56 -15.50 -64.49
N GLY A 245 28.97 -16.48 -63.80
CA GLY A 245 28.36 -17.75 -64.17
C GLY A 245 28.44 -18.71 -62.97
N GLY A 246 27.36 -19.45 -62.66
CA GLY A 246 27.43 -20.75 -61.96
C GLY A 246 26.91 -20.87 -60.52
N GLY A 247 25.81 -21.63 -60.36
CA GLY A 247 25.84 -22.86 -59.54
C GLY A 247 25.45 -22.82 -58.05
N ALA A 248 24.18 -23.17 -57.78
CA ALA A 248 23.67 -24.07 -56.73
C ALA A 248 24.35 -24.18 -55.33
N ASN A 249 23.60 -23.87 -54.27
CA ASN A 249 23.04 -24.86 -53.33
C ASN A 249 22.38 -24.18 -52.11
N GLY A 250 21.16 -24.62 -51.79
CA GLY A 250 20.40 -24.16 -50.63
C GLY A 250 20.83 -24.83 -49.34
N VAL A 251 20.89 -24.07 -48.25
CA VAL A 251 20.78 -24.55 -46.87
C VAL A 251 20.14 -23.44 -46.03
N SER A 252 18.96 -23.71 -45.48
CA SER A 252 18.27 -22.87 -44.49
C SER A 252 18.94 -23.00 -43.11
N PRO A 253 19.13 -21.92 -42.32
CA PRO A 253 19.55 -22.05 -40.93
C PRO A 253 18.34 -22.28 -40.00
N LEU A 254 18.50 -23.27 -39.11
CA LEU A 254 17.61 -23.63 -38.00
C LEU A 254 17.31 -22.46 -37.06
N ALA A 255 16.07 -22.42 -36.56
CA ALA A 255 15.63 -21.58 -35.45
C ALA A 255 16.27 -22.02 -34.11
N PRO A 256 16.64 -21.10 -33.20
CA PRO A 256 17.20 -21.45 -31.91
C PRO A 256 16.12 -21.91 -30.92
N THR A 257 16.39 -23.03 -30.28
CA THR A 257 15.64 -23.61 -29.16
C THR A 257 15.73 -22.71 -27.91
N SER A 258 14.59 -22.21 -27.42
CA SER A 258 14.51 -21.49 -26.16
C SER A 258 14.49 -22.47 -24.97
N ALA A 259 15.61 -22.60 -24.28
CA ALA A 259 15.71 -23.32 -23.01
C ALA A 259 15.19 -22.43 -21.86
N GLY A 260 14.19 -22.91 -21.13
CA GLY A 260 13.74 -22.33 -19.85
C GLY A 260 14.60 -22.79 -18.66
N PRO A 261 14.54 -22.13 -17.49
CA PRO A 261 15.59 -22.19 -16.46
C PRO A 261 15.60 -23.44 -15.56
N LEU A 262 14.91 -24.51 -15.93
CA LEU A 262 14.83 -25.74 -15.13
C LEU A 262 14.78 -26.94 -16.09
N GLY A 263 15.95 -27.44 -16.46
CA GLY A 263 16.13 -28.54 -17.41
C GLY A 263 15.67 -29.89 -16.86
N MET A 264 14.40 -30.23 -17.08
CA MET A 264 13.90 -31.61 -16.97
C MET A 264 13.13 -31.99 -18.24
N ALA A 265 13.62 -33.00 -18.95
CA ALA A 265 12.99 -33.58 -20.12
C ALA A 265 12.21 -34.85 -19.73
N PHE A 266 10.94 -34.95 -20.12
CA PHE A 266 10.16 -36.18 -20.01
C PHE A 266 10.06 -36.86 -21.37
N PRO A 267 10.33 -38.18 -21.49
CA PRO A 267 10.15 -38.90 -22.74
C PRO A 267 8.66 -39.20 -22.96
N THR A 268 8.14 -38.92 -24.16
CA THR A 268 6.82 -39.39 -24.59
C THR A 268 7.02 -40.45 -25.68
N SER A 269 6.85 -41.71 -25.31
CA SER A 269 6.72 -42.81 -26.27
C SER A 269 5.56 -43.71 -25.85
N PHE A 270 4.46 -43.64 -26.60
CA PHE A 270 3.43 -44.67 -26.66
C PHE A 270 3.03 -44.90 -28.13
N PRO A 271 3.05 -46.15 -28.64
CA PRO A 271 2.58 -46.47 -29.99
C PRO A 271 1.10 -46.91 -30.03
N ASN A 272 0.43 -46.50 -31.11
CA ASN A 272 -0.81 -47.01 -31.74
C ASN A 272 -2.08 -47.34 -30.91
N MET A 273 -3.15 -46.57 -31.16
CA MET A 273 -4.54 -47.08 -31.22
C MET A 273 -5.34 -46.32 -32.32
N PRO A 274 -6.23 -46.97 -33.10
CA PRO A 274 -6.94 -46.35 -34.21
C PRO A 274 -8.38 -45.88 -33.89
N ASN A 275 -8.77 -44.78 -34.58
CA ASN A 275 -10.11 -44.26 -34.89
C ASN A 275 -11.13 -43.91 -33.77
N LEU A 276 -11.20 -42.60 -33.45
CA LEU A 276 -12.44 -41.89 -33.09
C LEU A 276 -12.58 -40.61 -33.93
N PRO A 277 -13.80 -40.18 -34.31
CA PRO A 277 -14.01 -39.07 -35.23
C PRO A 277 -13.64 -37.72 -34.61
N ASN A 278 -12.82 -36.95 -35.36
CA ASN A 278 -12.34 -35.59 -35.16
C ASN A 278 -12.87 -34.80 -33.94
N GLY A 279 -12.12 -34.87 -32.82
CA GLY A 279 -12.22 -33.93 -31.69
C GLY A 279 -11.71 -32.52 -31.99
N THR A 280 -11.26 -32.25 -33.22
CA THR A 280 -10.72 -30.96 -33.67
C THR A 280 -11.80 -29.89 -33.85
N HIS A 281 -13.04 -30.24 -34.20
CA HIS A 281 -14.12 -29.26 -34.40
C HIS A 281 -14.75 -28.76 -33.09
N MET A 282 -14.85 -29.61 -32.06
CA MET A 282 -15.33 -29.19 -30.73
C MET A 282 -14.28 -28.35 -30.00
N SER A 283 -12.98 -28.62 -30.20
CA SER A 283 -11.93 -27.78 -29.63
C SER A 283 -11.88 -26.42 -30.31
N THR A 284 -12.14 -26.32 -31.62
CA THR A 284 -12.18 -25.02 -32.33
C THR A 284 -13.37 -24.17 -31.88
N VAL A 285 -14.56 -24.76 -31.74
CA VAL A 285 -15.73 -24.01 -31.27
C VAL A 285 -15.59 -23.61 -29.80
N ALA A 286 -15.01 -24.47 -28.96
CA ALA A 286 -14.70 -24.12 -27.58
C ALA A 286 -13.62 -23.03 -27.48
N THR A 287 -12.59 -23.05 -28.34
CA THR A 287 -11.59 -21.98 -28.39
C THR A 287 -12.15 -20.69 -28.97
N ASP A 288 -13.03 -20.73 -29.96
CA ASP A 288 -13.65 -19.55 -30.56
C ASP A 288 -14.69 -18.92 -29.63
N LEU A 289 -15.39 -19.73 -28.83
CA LEU A 289 -16.33 -19.25 -27.81
C LEU A 289 -15.58 -18.70 -26.58
N LEU A 290 -14.44 -19.29 -26.22
CA LEU A 290 -13.49 -18.73 -25.25
C LEU A 290 -12.85 -17.43 -25.78
N ASP A 291 -12.50 -17.34 -27.06
CA ASP A 291 -11.91 -16.15 -27.70
C ASP A 291 -12.96 -15.02 -27.88
N ALA A 292 -14.21 -15.37 -28.12
CA ALA A 292 -15.34 -14.42 -28.14
C ALA A 292 -15.71 -13.91 -26.73
N ALA A 293 -15.58 -14.77 -25.70
CA ALA A 293 -15.69 -14.37 -24.30
C ALA A 293 -14.47 -13.54 -23.83
N ASP A 294 -13.27 -13.85 -24.34
CA ASP A 294 -12.01 -13.16 -24.03
C ASP A 294 -11.90 -11.78 -24.68
N LYS A 295 -12.55 -11.55 -25.84
CA LYS A 295 -12.69 -10.22 -26.48
C LYS A 295 -13.38 -9.18 -25.60
N HIS A 296 -14.13 -9.62 -24.58
CA HIS A 296 -14.89 -8.75 -23.70
C HIS A 296 -14.25 -8.50 -22.34
N VAL A 297 -13.03 -8.98 -22.06
CA VAL A 297 -12.40 -8.75 -20.74
C VAL A 297 -11.85 -7.32 -20.69
N PRO A 298 -12.57 -6.36 -20.07
CA PRO A 298 -12.08 -5.01 -19.95
C PRO A 298 -10.92 -5.09 -18.97
N THR A 299 -9.77 -4.48 -19.28
CA THR A 299 -8.77 -4.21 -18.25
C THR A 299 -9.49 -3.48 -17.12
N LEU A 300 -9.57 -4.08 -15.93
CA LEU A 300 -10.33 -3.51 -14.82
C LEU A 300 -9.85 -2.07 -14.60
N GLY A 301 -10.76 -1.11 -14.72
CA GLY A 301 -10.43 0.29 -14.49
C GLY A 301 -9.79 0.47 -13.10
N LEU A 302 -8.93 1.47 -12.95
CA LEU A 302 -8.22 1.78 -11.68
C LEU A 302 -9.14 1.69 -10.45
N ASN A 303 -10.37 2.19 -10.59
CA ASN A 303 -11.39 2.14 -9.55
C ASN A 303 -11.77 0.72 -9.13
N ALA A 304 -12.05 -0.17 -10.08
CA ALA A 304 -12.40 -1.56 -9.77
C ALA A 304 -11.24 -2.28 -9.06
N ARG A 305 -10.00 -1.98 -9.48
CA ARG A 305 -8.78 -2.50 -8.82
C ARG A 305 -8.68 -2.02 -7.38
N ARG A 306 -8.88 -0.73 -7.11
CA ARG A 306 -8.90 -0.20 -5.74
C ARG A 306 -10.00 -0.84 -4.90
N LYS A 307 -11.22 -0.92 -5.42
CA LYS A 307 -12.36 -1.48 -4.67
C LYS A 307 -12.19 -2.98 -4.39
N PHE A 308 -11.47 -3.72 -5.23
CA PHE A 308 -11.05 -5.08 -4.91
C PHE A 308 -10.22 -5.14 -3.61
N PHE A 309 -9.24 -4.25 -3.44
CA PHE A 309 -8.44 -4.20 -2.20
C PHE A 309 -9.23 -3.67 -1.00
N HIS A 310 -10.23 -2.81 -1.21
CA HIS A 310 -11.13 -2.37 -0.14
C HIS A 310 -11.99 -3.53 0.35
N GLY A 311 -12.56 -4.31 -0.57
CA GLY A 311 -13.28 -5.55 -0.24
C GLY A 311 -12.37 -6.58 0.44
N LEU A 312 -11.14 -6.76 -0.06
CA LEU A 312 -10.14 -7.62 0.57
C LEU A 312 -9.83 -7.17 2.00
N ALA A 313 -9.74 -5.86 2.25
CA ALA A 313 -9.52 -5.31 3.58
C ALA A 313 -10.66 -5.67 4.55
N VAL A 314 -11.93 -5.64 4.10
CA VAL A 314 -13.08 -6.11 4.91
C VAL A 314 -12.91 -7.58 5.29
N VAL A 315 -12.68 -8.44 4.31
CA VAL A 315 -12.54 -9.89 4.51
C VAL A 315 -11.33 -10.22 5.38
N MET A 316 -10.23 -9.48 5.23
CA MET A 316 -9.01 -9.70 5.98
C MET A 316 -9.12 -9.20 7.42
N PHE A 317 -9.64 -8.00 7.64
CA PHE A 317 -9.52 -7.30 8.93
C PHE A 317 -10.74 -7.45 9.85
N VAL A 318 -11.97 -7.51 9.32
CA VAL A 318 -13.17 -7.65 10.18
C VAL A 318 -13.12 -8.93 11.03
N PRO A 319 -12.81 -10.11 10.47
CA PRO A 319 -12.67 -11.32 11.29
C PRO A 319 -11.52 -11.22 12.30
N GLY A 320 -10.44 -10.53 11.94
CA GLY A 320 -9.32 -10.27 12.84
C GLY A 320 -9.72 -9.51 14.10
N ILE A 321 -10.39 -8.37 13.91
CA ILE A 321 -10.88 -7.54 15.03
C ILE A 321 -11.92 -8.32 15.84
N ALA A 322 -12.83 -9.03 15.19
CA ALA A 322 -13.86 -9.82 15.87
C ALA A 322 -13.29 -10.92 16.78
N VAL A 323 -12.21 -11.59 16.35
CA VAL A 323 -11.59 -12.70 17.08
C VAL A 323 -10.62 -12.21 18.14
N ASP A 324 -9.68 -11.32 17.77
CA ASP A 324 -8.62 -10.82 18.63
C ASP A 324 -8.18 -9.40 18.19
N PRO A 325 -8.80 -8.35 18.75
CA PRO A 325 -8.47 -6.98 18.38
C PRO A 325 -7.06 -6.55 18.78
N ALA A 326 -6.55 -7.02 19.92
CA ALA A 326 -5.21 -6.68 20.39
C ALA A 326 -4.13 -7.29 19.48
N PHE A 327 -4.32 -8.53 19.04
CA PHE A 327 -3.43 -9.14 18.06
C PHE A 327 -3.52 -8.43 16.70
N THR A 328 -4.73 -8.09 16.26
CA THR A 328 -4.94 -7.35 15.01
C THR A 328 -4.29 -5.96 15.04
N HIS A 329 -4.36 -5.24 16.16
CA HIS A 329 -3.65 -3.98 16.39
C HIS A 329 -2.13 -4.12 16.19
N LEU A 330 -1.54 -5.17 16.77
CA LEU A 330 -0.13 -5.48 16.60
C LEU A 330 0.19 -5.81 15.13
N SER A 331 -0.62 -6.66 14.49
CA SER A 331 -0.46 -7.02 13.08
C SER A 331 -0.57 -5.83 12.14
N PHE A 332 -1.46 -4.86 12.40
CA PHE A 332 -1.50 -3.60 11.66
C PHE A 332 -0.21 -2.80 11.79
N SER A 333 0.37 -2.75 13.00
CA SER A 333 1.64 -2.06 13.25
C SER A 333 2.80 -2.72 12.49
N VAL A 334 2.82 -4.06 12.44
CA VAL A 334 3.78 -4.83 11.63
C VAL A 334 3.57 -4.58 10.14
N ALA A 335 2.32 -4.62 9.66
CA ALA A 335 1.99 -4.34 8.26
C ALA A 335 2.43 -2.93 7.84
N PHE A 336 2.22 -1.93 8.69
CA PHE A 336 2.66 -0.57 8.44
C PHE A 336 4.18 -0.47 8.35
N ALA A 337 4.91 -1.07 9.31
CA ALA A 337 6.37 -1.11 9.27
C ALA A 337 6.89 -1.82 8.00
N MET A 338 6.26 -2.93 7.60
CA MET A 338 6.60 -3.62 6.34
C MET A 338 6.35 -2.74 5.11
N PHE A 339 5.26 -1.96 5.09
CA PHE A 339 4.99 -1.02 4.00
C PHE A 339 6.04 0.09 3.95
N VAL A 340 6.48 0.62 5.10
CA VAL A 340 7.60 1.58 5.18
C VAL A 340 8.89 0.99 4.59
N PHE A 341 9.25 -0.24 4.97
CA PHE A 341 10.45 -0.90 4.42
C PHE A 341 10.32 -1.23 2.93
N ALA A 342 9.14 -1.70 2.49
CA ALA A 342 8.86 -1.94 1.07
C ALA A 342 9.00 -0.64 0.26
N GLU A 343 8.57 0.49 0.84
CA GLU A 343 8.70 1.80 0.23
C GLU A 343 10.17 2.25 0.13
N TYR A 344 11.00 2.00 1.14
CA TYR A 344 12.44 2.23 1.05
C TYR A 344 13.09 1.39 -0.06
N ILE A 345 12.76 0.09 -0.11
CA ILE A 345 13.27 -0.83 -1.13
C ILE A 345 12.89 -0.36 -2.54
N ARG A 346 11.65 0.06 -2.72
CA ARG A 346 11.12 0.58 -3.99
C ARG A 346 11.78 1.90 -4.38
N TYR A 347 11.71 2.90 -3.50
CA TYR A 347 12.14 4.26 -3.79
C TYR A 347 13.65 4.35 -4.06
N PHE A 348 14.45 3.70 -3.20
CA PHE A 348 15.91 3.66 -3.33
C PHE A 348 16.44 2.54 -4.24
N ALA A 349 15.54 1.82 -4.92
CA ALA A 349 15.84 0.78 -5.91
C ALA A 349 16.79 -0.32 -5.39
N ILE A 350 16.58 -0.75 -4.15
CA ILE A 350 17.44 -1.71 -3.44
C ILE A 350 17.36 -3.09 -4.11
N TYR A 351 18.51 -3.70 -4.37
CA TYR A 351 18.59 -5.03 -4.97
C TYR A 351 18.15 -6.14 -4.00
N PRO A 352 17.56 -7.26 -4.44
CA PRO A 352 17.06 -7.54 -5.80
C PRO A 352 15.63 -7.03 -6.04
N PHE A 353 14.91 -6.64 -4.99
CA PHE A 353 13.46 -6.50 -5.04
C PHE A 353 12.95 -5.13 -5.52
N GLY A 354 13.79 -4.10 -5.56
CA GLY A 354 13.37 -2.72 -5.85
C GLY A 354 12.60 -2.57 -7.17
N ALA A 355 13.00 -3.29 -8.22
CA ALA A 355 12.29 -3.28 -9.49
C ALA A 355 10.91 -3.97 -9.42
N SER A 356 10.84 -5.12 -8.75
CA SER A 356 9.58 -5.86 -8.58
C SER A 356 8.55 -5.07 -7.79
N PHE A 357 8.97 -4.46 -6.67
CA PHE A 357 8.08 -3.57 -5.89
C PHE A 357 7.65 -2.34 -6.68
N HIS A 358 8.55 -1.74 -7.47
CA HIS A 358 8.21 -0.57 -8.28
C HIS A 358 7.15 -0.92 -9.35
N LEU A 359 7.33 -2.02 -10.07
CA LEU A 359 6.37 -2.46 -11.09
C LEU A 359 5.02 -2.84 -10.49
N PHE A 360 5.02 -3.56 -9.36
CA PHE A 360 3.79 -3.95 -8.68
C PHE A 360 3.02 -2.74 -8.15
N MET A 361 3.69 -1.83 -7.44
CA MET A 361 3.03 -0.69 -6.83
C MET A 361 2.62 0.38 -7.85
N ASN A 362 3.39 0.56 -8.94
CA ASN A 362 3.03 1.51 -10.01
C ASN A 362 1.69 1.19 -10.67
N GLU A 363 1.29 -0.08 -10.66
CA GLU A 363 0.04 -0.51 -11.28
C GLU A 363 -1.20 0.07 -10.59
N PHE A 364 -1.07 0.45 -9.32
CA PHE A 364 -2.16 0.95 -8.49
C PHE A 364 -2.10 2.46 -8.26
N LEU A 365 -1.18 3.17 -8.92
CA LEU A 365 -1.06 4.61 -8.78
C LEU A 365 -2.21 5.34 -9.46
N ASP A 366 -2.74 6.33 -8.75
CA ASP A 366 -3.64 7.32 -9.31
C ASP A 366 -2.88 8.62 -9.61
N HIS A 367 -3.52 9.56 -10.31
CA HIS A 367 -3.00 10.92 -10.52
C HIS A 367 -2.62 11.64 -9.21
N ARG A 368 -3.27 11.27 -8.09
CA ARG A 368 -2.97 11.80 -6.74
C ARG A 368 -1.65 11.26 -6.15
N ASP A 369 -1.08 10.19 -6.71
CA ASP A 369 0.22 9.63 -6.30
C ASP A 369 1.38 10.15 -7.18
N SER A 370 1.29 11.37 -7.71
CA SER A 370 2.35 11.96 -8.56
C SER A 370 3.66 12.25 -7.82
N GLY A 371 3.69 12.09 -6.49
CA GLY A 371 4.86 12.30 -5.64
C GLY A 371 5.91 11.20 -5.75
N THR A 372 7.03 11.35 -5.03
CA THR A 372 8.08 10.32 -5.03
C THR A 372 7.72 9.12 -4.14
N ALA A 373 6.89 9.37 -3.12
CA ALA A 373 6.29 8.36 -2.26
C ALA A 373 4.89 7.93 -2.76
N ILE A 374 4.56 6.64 -2.60
CA ILE A 374 3.24 6.10 -2.95
C ILE A 374 2.32 6.19 -1.74
N ILE A 375 1.40 7.16 -1.74
CA ILE A 375 0.66 7.56 -0.53
C ILE A 375 -0.63 6.74 -0.39
N SER A 376 -1.28 6.40 -1.49
CA SER A 376 -2.58 5.70 -1.49
C SER A 376 -2.59 4.40 -0.68
N HIS A 377 -1.51 3.61 -0.73
CA HIS A 377 -1.42 2.36 0.03
C HIS A 377 -1.26 2.58 1.54
N PHE A 378 -0.55 3.63 1.94
CA PHE A 378 -0.46 4.02 3.34
C PHE A 378 -1.79 4.55 3.86
N TYR A 379 -2.54 5.30 3.05
CA TYR A 379 -3.83 5.81 3.47
C TYR A 379 -4.85 4.70 3.70
N LEU A 380 -4.99 3.75 2.78
CA LEU A 380 -5.93 2.64 2.99
C LEU A 380 -5.59 1.86 4.26
N LEU A 381 -4.31 1.53 4.46
CA LEU A 381 -3.85 0.82 5.66
C LEU A 381 -4.07 1.65 6.93
N THR A 382 -3.71 2.93 6.91
CA THR A 382 -3.84 3.84 8.06
C THR A 382 -5.30 4.14 8.38
N GLY A 383 -6.17 4.24 7.37
CA GLY A 383 -7.60 4.42 7.58
C GLY A 383 -8.26 3.21 8.22
N CYS A 384 -7.87 1.99 7.81
CA CYS A 384 -8.33 0.76 8.44
C CYS A 384 -7.75 0.57 9.86
N ALA A 385 -6.43 0.76 10.00
CA ALA A 385 -5.72 0.55 11.25
C ALA A 385 -5.99 1.65 12.28
N GLY A 386 -6.26 2.87 11.83
CA GLY A 386 -6.39 4.06 12.66
C GLY A 386 -7.49 3.93 13.71
N SER A 387 -8.64 3.36 13.34
CA SER A 387 -9.75 3.14 14.29
C SER A 387 -9.39 2.13 15.39
N VAL A 388 -8.50 1.18 15.09
CA VAL A 388 -7.98 0.20 16.05
C VAL A 388 -6.86 0.82 16.89
N TRP A 389 -5.93 1.54 16.25
CA TRP A 389 -4.84 2.24 16.92
C TRP A 389 -5.33 3.30 17.89
N LEU A 390 -6.36 4.05 17.59
CA LEU A 390 -6.82 5.10 18.50
C LEU A 390 -7.43 4.57 19.82
N GLU A 391 -7.55 3.24 19.98
CA GLU A 391 -7.99 2.55 21.22
C GLU A 391 -9.26 3.17 21.82
N GLY A 392 -10.38 3.04 21.11
CA GLY A 392 -11.69 3.54 21.56
C GLY A 392 -12.31 2.70 22.69
N PRO A 393 -13.21 3.30 23.50
CA PRO A 393 -13.87 2.63 24.62
C PRO A 393 -14.84 1.49 24.22
N SER A 394 -15.29 1.45 22.96
CA SER A 394 -16.22 0.45 22.44
C SER A 394 -15.63 -0.36 21.29
N MET A 395 -16.07 -1.61 21.16
CA MET A 395 -15.67 -2.47 20.05
C MET A 395 -16.21 -1.96 18.71
N LEU A 396 -17.36 -1.27 18.71
CA LEU A 396 -17.92 -0.55 17.55
C LEU A 396 -16.88 0.37 16.90
N LEU A 397 -16.18 1.17 17.71
CA LEU A 397 -15.23 2.16 17.20
C LEU A 397 -14.11 1.50 16.40
N GLN A 398 -13.65 0.33 16.80
CA GLN A 398 -12.53 -0.39 16.17
C GLN A 398 -12.87 -0.82 14.73
N PHE A 399 -14.13 -1.17 14.44
CA PHE A 399 -14.58 -1.54 13.09
C PHE A 399 -14.77 -0.34 12.15
N THR A 400 -14.88 0.88 12.68
CA THR A 400 -15.28 2.08 11.93
C THR A 400 -14.45 2.28 10.67
N GLY A 401 -13.12 2.24 10.76
CA GLY A 401 -12.26 2.51 9.61
C GLY A 401 -12.46 1.51 8.48
N ILE A 402 -12.57 0.23 8.80
CA ILE A 402 -12.74 -0.84 7.81
C ILE A 402 -14.14 -0.80 7.20
N LEU A 403 -15.19 -0.52 7.98
CA LEU A 403 -16.55 -0.41 7.44
C LEU A 403 -16.70 0.81 6.55
N THR A 404 -16.16 1.96 6.95
CA THR A 404 -16.20 3.21 6.19
C THR A 404 -15.49 3.06 4.85
N LEU A 405 -14.26 2.54 4.82
CA LEU A 405 -13.50 2.39 3.57
C LEU A 405 -13.92 1.15 2.78
N GLY A 406 -13.92 0.01 3.47
CA GLY A 406 -14.07 -1.29 2.84
C GLY A 406 -15.46 -1.53 2.26
N LEU A 407 -16.49 -1.03 2.94
CA LEU A 407 -17.89 -1.22 2.54
C LEU A 407 -18.55 0.08 2.08
N GLY A 408 -18.49 1.13 2.90
CA GLY A 408 -19.12 2.42 2.61
C GLY A 408 -18.63 3.04 1.32
N ASP A 409 -17.34 3.41 1.26
CA ASP A 409 -16.72 4.04 0.08
C ASP A 409 -16.75 3.11 -1.16
N ALA A 410 -16.70 1.79 -0.97
CA ALA A 410 -16.90 0.84 -2.06
C ALA A 410 -18.34 0.87 -2.61
N ALA A 411 -19.34 0.80 -1.75
CA ALA A 411 -20.76 0.85 -2.13
C ALA A 411 -21.11 2.20 -2.78
N ALA A 412 -20.63 3.31 -2.20
CA ALA A 412 -20.83 4.66 -2.72
C ALA A 412 -20.33 4.78 -4.17
N SER A 413 -19.14 4.26 -4.44
CA SER A 413 -18.54 4.31 -5.77
C SER A 413 -19.23 3.39 -6.79
N ILE A 414 -19.63 2.18 -6.38
CA ILE A 414 -20.29 1.21 -7.26
C ILE A 414 -21.71 1.68 -7.60
N VAL A 415 -22.50 2.03 -6.58
CA VAL A 415 -23.89 2.48 -6.75
C VAL A 415 -23.91 3.85 -7.41
N GLY A 416 -23.06 4.79 -6.97
CA GLY A 416 -23.02 6.13 -7.54
C GLY A 416 -22.65 6.15 -9.03
N ARG A 417 -21.90 5.16 -9.53
CA ARG A 417 -21.62 5.04 -10.97
C ARG A 417 -22.71 4.35 -11.76
N ARG A 418 -23.40 3.38 -11.15
CA ARG A 418 -24.41 2.56 -11.84
C ARG A 418 -25.79 3.20 -11.84
N LEU A 419 -26.14 3.84 -10.73
CA LEU A 419 -27.49 4.36 -10.44
C LEU A 419 -27.47 5.86 -10.10
N GLY A 420 -26.31 6.52 -10.08
CA GLY A 420 -26.20 7.91 -9.70
C GLY A 420 -26.78 8.84 -10.75
N VAL A 421 -27.90 9.47 -10.42
CA VAL A 421 -28.57 10.47 -11.26
C VAL A 421 -28.36 11.85 -10.66
N HIS A 422 -28.57 11.99 -9.36
CA HIS A 422 -28.54 13.29 -8.69
C HIS A 422 -27.17 13.56 -8.08
N ARG A 423 -26.47 14.57 -8.60
CA ARG A 423 -25.18 15.02 -8.06
C ARG A 423 -25.38 16.01 -6.92
N TRP A 424 -24.46 15.99 -5.96
CA TRP A 424 -24.49 16.91 -4.81
C TRP A 424 -24.27 18.37 -5.21
N SER A 425 -23.40 18.60 -6.19
CA SER A 425 -23.15 19.91 -6.78
C SER A 425 -22.73 19.76 -8.24
N PRO A 426 -22.83 20.82 -9.05
CA PRO A 426 -22.29 20.81 -10.41
C PRO A 426 -20.77 20.59 -10.46
N THR A 427 -20.07 20.86 -9.35
CA THR A 427 -18.61 20.77 -9.24
C THR A 427 -18.10 19.40 -8.80
N THR A 428 -18.94 18.56 -8.19
CA THR A 428 -18.55 17.21 -7.72
C THR A 428 -19.12 16.11 -8.63
N SER A 429 -18.35 15.03 -8.75
CA SER A 429 -18.82 13.79 -9.40
C SER A 429 -19.59 12.87 -8.44
N LYS A 430 -19.66 13.23 -7.16
CA LYS A 430 -20.34 12.46 -6.10
C LYS A 430 -21.86 12.63 -6.22
N THR A 431 -22.58 11.52 -6.03
CA THR A 431 -24.04 11.44 -6.20
C THR A 431 -24.75 11.17 -4.89
N LEU A 432 -26.00 11.64 -4.77
CA LEU A 432 -26.86 11.41 -3.62
C LEU A 432 -27.13 9.91 -3.44
N GLU A 433 -27.33 9.17 -4.53
CA GLU A 433 -27.53 7.72 -4.51
C GLU A 433 -26.28 6.98 -4.02
N GLY A 434 -25.08 7.48 -4.36
CA GLY A 434 -23.82 6.99 -3.81
C GLY A 434 -23.73 7.21 -2.30
N SER A 435 -24.03 8.43 -1.82
CA SER A 435 -24.04 8.73 -0.37
C SER A 435 -25.11 7.92 0.37
N LEU A 436 -26.27 7.67 -0.22
CA LEU A 436 -27.28 6.79 0.37
C LEU A 436 -26.77 5.35 0.47
N ALA A 437 -26.11 4.84 -0.58
CA ALA A 437 -25.50 3.52 -0.55
C ALA A 437 -24.39 3.39 0.50
N PHE A 438 -23.59 4.45 0.70
CA PHE A 438 -22.63 4.53 1.81
C PHE A 438 -23.35 4.32 3.15
N VAL A 439 -24.36 5.14 3.44
CA VAL A 439 -25.07 5.11 4.72
C VAL A 439 -25.73 3.75 4.96
N LEU A 440 -26.46 3.24 3.97
CA LEU A 440 -27.18 1.97 4.09
C LEU A 440 -26.24 0.78 4.27
N SER A 441 -25.13 0.75 3.55
CA SER A 441 -24.17 -0.35 3.62
C SER A 441 -23.43 -0.39 4.97
N VAL A 442 -22.96 0.76 5.46
CA VAL A 442 -22.31 0.87 6.78
C VAL A 442 -23.30 0.52 7.90
N LEU A 443 -24.53 1.03 7.84
CA LEU A 443 -25.57 0.71 8.81
C LEU A 443 -25.90 -0.79 8.82
N ALA A 444 -26.11 -1.39 7.64
CA ALA A 444 -26.40 -2.81 7.51
C ALA A 444 -25.26 -3.66 8.09
N ALA A 445 -24.00 -3.32 7.82
CA ALA A 445 -22.86 -4.06 8.36
C ALA A 445 -22.77 -3.98 9.88
N VAL A 446 -22.97 -2.81 10.49
CA VAL A 446 -22.95 -2.71 11.95
C VAL A 446 -24.14 -3.43 12.58
N LEU A 447 -25.33 -3.39 11.97
CA LEU A 447 -26.47 -4.16 12.45
C LEU A 447 -26.21 -5.67 12.37
N CYS A 448 -25.56 -6.16 11.31
CA CYS A 448 -25.09 -7.53 11.23
C CYS A 448 -24.09 -7.86 12.34
N LEU A 449 -23.08 -7.01 12.57
CA LEU A 449 -22.11 -7.21 13.66
C LEU A 449 -22.79 -7.25 15.04
N ARG A 450 -23.80 -6.41 15.26
CA ARG A 450 -24.62 -6.41 16.47
C ARG A 450 -25.43 -7.71 16.60
N LEU A 451 -26.04 -8.19 15.51
CA LEU A 451 -26.81 -9.44 15.48
C LEU A 451 -25.94 -10.65 15.84
N PHE A 452 -24.70 -10.69 15.37
CA PHE A 452 -23.73 -11.75 15.70
C PHE A 452 -23.03 -11.55 17.06
N GLY A 453 -23.35 -10.49 17.80
CA GLY A 453 -22.79 -10.22 19.13
C GLY A 453 -21.33 -9.76 19.12
N TYR A 454 -20.82 -9.24 18.00
CA TYR A 454 -19.46 -8.69 17.90
C TYR A 454 -19.36 -7.23 18.32
N VAL A 455 -20.48 -6.54 18.52
CA VAL A 455 -20.52 -5.13 18.89
C VAL A 455 -21.55 -4.94 19.99
N GLU A 456 -21.26 -4.06 20.94
CA GLU A 456 -22.14 -3.72 22.05
C GLU A 456 -23.45 -3.05 21.57
N PRO A 457 -24.53 -3.09 22.36
CA PRO A 457 -25.73 -2.30 22.04
C PRO A 457 -25.39 -0.80 22.00
N PHE A 458 -25.73 -0.15 20.89
CA PHE A 458 -25.56 1.30 20.70
C PHE A 458 -26.87 1.93 20.21
N SER A 459 -26.96 3.26 20.34
CA SER A 459 -28.08 4.03 19.80
C SER A 459 -27.97 4.14 18.28
N THR A 460 -28.86 3.44 17.56
CA THR A 460 -28.89 3.44 16.09
C THR A 460 -29.10 4.84 15.53
N ILE A 461 -29.91 5.69 16.18
CA ILE A 461 -30.17 7.06 15.74
C ILE A 461 -28.89 7.91 15.81
N ARG A 462 -28.16 7.82 16.93
CA ARG A 462 -26.89 8.53 17.10
C ARG A 462 -25.85 8.06 16.09
N TYR A 463 -25.69 6.75 15.94
CA TYR A 463 -24.77 6.18 14.95
C TYR A 463 -25.14 6.64 13.52
N LEU A 464 -26.41 6.54 13.16
CA LEU A 464 -26.92 6.97 11.85
C LEU A 464 -26.63 8.45 11.60
N SER A 465 -26.81 9.32 12.60
CA SER A 465 -26.52 10.75 12.46
C SER A 465 -25.06 11.01 12.09
N VAL A 466 -24.12 10.31 12.73
CA VAL A 466 -22.69 10.42 12.44
C VAL A 466 -22.35 9.87 11.04
N VAL A 467 -22.96 8.75 10.64
CA VAL A 467 -22.74 8.15 9.31
C VAL A 467 -23.26 9.10 8.21
N VAL A 468 -24.43 9.72 8.41
CA VAL A 468 -25.00 10.69 7.47
C VAL A 468 -24.10 11.92 7.34
N ILE A 469 -23.66 12.50 8.45
CA ILE A 469 -22.75 13.65 8.42
C ILE A 469 -21.42 13.29 7.74
N SER A 470 -20.90 12.07 7.98
CA SER A 470 -19.69 11.59 7.28
C SER A 470 -19.89 11.43 5.78
N ALA A 471 -21.07 10.97 5.34
CA ALA A 471 -21.42 10.88 3.92
C ALA A 471 -21.55 12.27 3.26
N VAL A 472 -22.05 13.27 4.00
CA VAL A 472 -22.06 14.68 3.55
C VAL A 472 -20.63 15.22 3.45
N LEU A 473 -19.77 14.93 4.43
CA LEU A 473 -18.36 15.31 4.38
C LEU A 473 -17.66 14.71 3.14
N GLU A 474 -17.89 13.42 2.85
CA GLU A 474 -17.36 12.77 1.64
C GLU A 474 -17.85 13.47 0.36
N ALA A 475 -19.14 13.81 0.31
CA ALA A 475 -19.74 14.40 -0.88
C ALA A 475 -19.18 15.79 -1.20
N LEU A 476 -18.84 16.56 -0.16
CA LEU A 476 -18.40 17.96 -0.26
C LEU A 476 -16.87 18.14 -0.19
N SER A 477 -16.12 17.11 0.18
CA SER A 477 -14.67 17.17 0.36
C SER A 477 -13.92 16.61 -0.85
N ASP A 478 -12.89 17.34 -1.29
CA ASP A 478 -11.93 16.85 -2.30
C ASP A 478 -10.77 16.03 -1.70
N GLN A 479 -10.67 15.99 -0.36
CA GLN A 479 -9.61 15.25 0.34
C GLN A 479 -9.69 13.74 0.07
N ASN A 480 -8.59 13.04 0.30
CA ASN A 480 -8.55 11.59 0.17
C ASN A 480 -9.43 10.92 1.24
N ASP A 481 -10.46 10.24 0.77
CA ASP A 481 -11.44 9.51 1.57
C ASP A 481 -10.79 8.45 2.47
N ASN A 482 -9.72 7.80 2.00
CA ASN A 482 -9.01 6.75 2.73
C ASN A 482 -8.39 7.22 4.05
N LEU A 483 -8.03 8.49 4.20
CA LEU A 483 -7.46 9.01 5.43
C LEU A 483 -8.50 9.81 6.22
N THR A 484 -9.20 10.74 5.57
CA THR A 484 -10.04 11.70 6.26
C THR A 484 -11.32 11.08 6.81
N LEU A 485 -12.03 10.24 6.04
CA LEU A 485 -13.35 9.74 6.45
C LEU A 485 -13.28 8.83 7.68
N PRO A 486 -12.37 7.84 7.77
CA PRO A 486 -12.26 6.99 8.95
C PRO A 486 -11.97 7.80 10.21
N LEU A 487 -11.04 8.74 10.11
CA LEU A 487 -10.63 9.56 11.25
C LEU A 487 -11.77 10.47 11.71
N TYR A 488 -12.42 11.16 10.78
CA TYR A 488 -13.57 12.02 11.07
C TYR A 488 -14.70 11.23 11.72
N MET A 489 -15.10 10.11 11.11
CA MET A 489 -16.20 9.29 11.62
C MET A 489 -15.88 8.73 13.00
N TRP A 490 -14.64 8.24 13.21
CA TRP A 490 -14.20 7.77 14.53
C TRP A 490 -14.26 8.88 15.57
N SER A 491 -13.75 10.08 15.27
CA SER A 491 -13.79 11.22 16.20
C SER A 491 -15.21 11.65 16.55
N MET A 492 -16.12 11.68 15.58
CA MET A 492 -17.53 12.01 15.83
C MET A 492 -18.24 10.95 16.64
N LEU A 493 -17.95 9.66 16.39
CA LEU A 493 -18.51 8.57 17.18
C LEU A 493 -18.04 8.63 18.63
N VAL A 494 -16.78 8.93 18.91
CA VAL A 494 -16.26 9.07 20.28
C VAL A 494 -16.97 10.18 21.07
N ILE A 495 -17.44 11.23 20.40
CA ILE A 495 -18.15 12.33 21.05
C ILE A 495 -19.62 11.96 21.36
N VAL A 496 -20.23 11.11 20.53
CA VAL A 496 -21.69 10.91 20.50
C VAL A 496 -22.13 9.56 21.08
N VAL A 497 -21.29 8.52 20.95
CA VAL A 497 -21.52 7.15 21.42
C VAL A 497 -20.74 6.93 22.70
#